data_AF-A0A7X8VU20-F1
#
_entry.id   AF-A0A7X8VU20-F1
#
_cell.length_a   1.000
_cell.length_b   1.000
_cell.length_c   1.000
_cell.angle_alpha   90.00
_cell.angle_beta   90.00
_cell.angle_gamma   90.00
#
_symmetry.space_group_name_H-M   'P 1'
#
loop_
_entity.id
_entity.type
_entity.pdbx_description
1 polymer ?
#
loop_
_entity_poly.entity_id
_entity_poly.type
_entity_poly.pdbx_seq_one_letter_code
_entity_poly.pdbx_strand_id
1 'polypeptide(L)'
;MNIWQSCFVNAYEEQILLFLAQNSRVTQRELSRRCECSLGIVNKSIQKLLQLELINADYSLRPSAHALLEESKPKRAIILAAGYGIRMVPINTEIPKGLLKVRGDILIERL
;
A
#
# COMPACT_ATOMS: atom_id res chain seq x y z
N MET A 1 2.67 -2.58 26.30
CA MET A 1 3.99 -2.96 25.79
C MET A 1 4.00 -2.55 24.32
N ASN A 2 4.62 -1.42 24.00
CA ASN A 2 4.56 -0.86 22.64
C ASN A 2 5.47 -1.70 21.74
N ILE A 3 4.86 -2.42 20.79
CA ILE A 3 5.53 -3.31 19.82
C ILE A 3 6.56 -2.53 18.97
N TRP A 4 6.40 -1.20 18.88
CA TRP A 4 7.24 -0.27 18.15
C TRP A 4 8.70 -0.16 18.60
N GLN A 5 9.07 -0.63 19.80
CA GLN A 5 10.48 -0.57 20.23
C GLN A 5 11.33 -1.76 19.78
N SER A 6 10.77 -2.80 19.12
CA SER A 6 11.55 -4.01 18.80
C SER A 6 11.39 -4.63 17.41
N CYS A 7 10.43 -4.24 16.57
CA CYS A 7 10.19 -4.93 15.29
C CYS A 7 10.07 -3.96 14.10
N PHE A 8 11.18 -3.69 13.41
CA PHE A 8 11.19 -2.89 12.18
C PHE A 8 11.07 -3.79 10.94
N VAL A 9 9.95 -3.69 10.23
CA VAL A 9 9.72 -4.31 8.90
C VAL A 9 9.75 -3.26 7.80
N ASN A 10 10.27 -3.61 6.62
CA ASN A 10 10.25 -2.73 5.45
C ASN A 10 9.02 -3.01 4.55
N ALA A 11 8.87 -2.20 3.50
CA ALA A 11 7.76 -2.32 2.56
C ALA A 11 7.66 -3.69 1.88
N TYR A 12 8.79 -4.34 1.56
CA TYR A 12 8.77 -5.67 0.94
C TYR A 12 8.31 -6.75 1.93
N GLU A 13 8.81 -6.69 3.16
CA GLU A 13 8.43 -7.62 4.24
C GLU A 13 6.94 -7.48 4.58
N GLU A 14 6.44 -6.25 4.64
CA GLU A 14 5.02 -5.96 4.84
C GLU A 14 4.15 -6.46 3.68
N GLN A 15 4.57 -6.22 2.43
CA GLN A 15 3.87 -6.75 1.25
C GLN A 15 3.81 -8.29 1.25
N ILE A 16 4.93 -8.94 1.60
CA ILE A 16 4.98 -10.41 1.70
C ILE A 16 4.03 -10.90 2.80
N LEU A 17 4.01 -10.27 3.98
CA LEU A 17 3.07 -10.62 5.06
C LEU A 17 1.61 -10.48 4.63
N LEU A 18 1.27 -9.39 3.95
CA LEU A 18 -0.08 -9.18 3.39
C LEU A 18 -0.44 -10.27 2.38
N PHE A 19 0.49 -10.64 1.51
CA PHE A 19 0.25 -11.69 0.52
C PHE A 19 0.04 -13.06 1.16
N LEU A 20 0.86 -13.42 2.16
CA LEU A 20 0.71 -14.66 2.92
C LEU A 20 -0.59 -14.69 3.74
N ALA A 21 -1.05 -13.55 4.25
CA ALA A 21 -2.32 -13.45 4.96
C ALA A 21 -3.54 -13.75 4.06
N GLN A 22 -3.42 -13.49 2.75
CA GLN A 22 -4.50 -13.67 1.77
C GLN A 22 -4.48 -15.04 1.09
N ASN A 23 -3.36 -15.78 1.13
CA ASN A 23 -3.15 -17.00 0.34
C ASN A 23 -2.58 -18.13 1.22
N SER A 24 -3.26 -19.27 1.25
CA SER A 24 -2.95 -20.33 2.20
C SER A 24 -1.72 -21.19 1.87
N ARG A 25 -1.11 -21.07 0.69
CA ARG A 25 0.15 -21.73 0.30
C ARG A 25 0.82 -20.94 -0.82
N VAL A 26 2.06 -20.53 -0.62
CA VAL A 26 2.77 -19.67 -1.59
C VAL A 26 4.22 -20.10 -1.71
N THR A 27 4.75 -20.13 -2.93
CA THR A 27 6.18 -20.36 -3.16
C THR A 27 6.95 -19.03 -3.19
N GLN A 28 8.25 -19.06 -2.88
CA GLN A 28 9.11 -17.86 -2.99
C GLN A 28 9.14 -17.27 -4.41
N ARG A 29 9.03 -18.11 -5.44
CA ARG A 29 8.93 -17.67 -6.84
C ARG A 29 7.64 -16.92 -7.11
N GLU A 30 6.55 -17.34 -6.50
CA GLU A 30 5.26 -16.64 -6.61
C GLU A 30 5.28 -15.31 -5.86
N LEU A 31 5.86 -15.27 -4.65
CA LEU A 31 6.08 -14.03 -3.91
C LEU A 31 6.91 -13.03 -4.72
N SER A 32 7.99 -13.49 -5.37
CA SER A 32 8.84 -12.63 -6.21
C SER A 32 8.07 -12.00 -7.37
N ARG A 33 7.22 -12.77 -8.05
CA ARG A 33 6.38 -12.24 -9.15
C ARG A 33 5.31 -11.30 -8.64
N ARG A 34 4.66 -11.62 -7.52
CA ARG A 34 3.50 -10.87 -7.00
C ARG A 34 3.89 -9.58 -6.29
N CYS A 35 5.03 -9.58 -5.59
CA CYS A 35 5.58 -8.41 -4.91
C CYS A 35 6.58 -7.64 -5.79
N GLU A 36 6.67 -7.98 -7.08
CA GLU A 36 7.55 -7.34 -8.08
C GLU A 36 9.00 -7.11 -7.58
N CYS A 37 9.55 -8.11 -6.90
CA CYS A 37 10.89 -8.04 -6.31
C CYS A 37 11.73 -9.27 -6.66
N SER A 38 13.05 -9.16 -6.55
CA SER A 38 13.93 -10.27 -6.88
C SER A 38 13.79 -11.43 -5.88
N LEU A 39 14.07 -12.66 -6.33
CA LEU A 39 14.13 -13.83 -5.44
C LEU A 39 15.08 -13.65 -4.26
N GLY A 40 16.19 -12.93 -4.45
CA GLY A 40 17.13 -12.63 -3.37
C GLY A 40 16.51 -11.75 -2.28
N ILE A 41 15.69 -10.77 -2.66
CA ILE A 41 14.94 -9.93 -1.71
C ILE A 41 13.92 -10.80 -0.96
N VAL A 42 13.12 -11.61 -1.66
CA VAL A 42 12.16 -12.52 -1.04
C VAL A 42 12.83 -13.44 -0.02
N ASN A 43 13.95 -14.06 -0.38
CA ASN A 43 14.68 -14.96 0.52
C ASN A 43 15.15 -14.24 1.78
N LYS A 44 15.75 -13.05 1.63
CA LYS A 44 16.20 -12.24 2.76
C LYS A 44 15.03 -11.82 3.66
N SER A 45 13.92 -11.38 3.07
CA SER A 45 12.71 -10.99 3.79
C SER A 45 12.10 -12.17 4.55
N ILE A 46 11.96 -13.35 3.93
CA ILE A 46 11.44 -14.56 4.60
C ILE A 46 12.33 -14.96 5.78
N GLN A 47 13.66 -14.95 5.62
CA GLN A 47 14.58 -15.26 6.72
C GLN A 47 14.41 -14.29 7.89
N LYS A 48 14.28 -12.99 7.61
CA LYS A 48 14.04 -11.99 8.64
C LYS A 48 12.68 -12.17 9.32
N LEU A 49 11.61 -12.43 8.55
CA LEU A 49 10.27 -12.66 9.10
C LEU A 49 10.20 -13.91 9.99
N LEU A 50 10.97 -14.95 9.67
CA LEU A 50 11.15 -16.13 10.53
C LEU A 50 11.90 -15.77 11.83
N GLN A 51 13.00 -15.01 11.72
CA GLN A 51 13.77 -14.54 12.88
C GLN A 51 12.97 -13.64 13.82
N LEU A 52 12.07 -12.82 13.26
CA LEU A 52 11.17 -11.95 14.00
C LEU A 52 9.95 -12.69 14.55
N GLU A 53 9.84 -14.00 14.32
CA GLU A 53 8.71 -14.81 14.77
C GLU A 53 7.36 -14.25 14.30
N LEU A 54 7.31 -13.73 13.07
CA LEU A 54 6.09 -13.26 12.42
C LEU A 54 5.43 -14.36 11.57
N ILE A 55 6.24 -15.26 11.01
CA ILE A 55 5.78 -16.41 10.24
C ILE A 55 6.39 -17.71 10.76
N ASN A 56 5.72 -18.82 10.48
CA ASN A 56 6.22 -20.17 10.70
C ASN A 56 7.03 -20.66 9.49
N ALA A 57 7.73 -21.79 9.67
CA ALA A 57 8.53 -22.41 8.60
C ALA A 57 7.69 -22.87 7.39
N ASP A 58 6.40 -23.10 7.58
CA ASP A 58 5.41 -23.40 6.53
C ASP A 58 4.80 -22.13 5.89
N TYR A 59 5.33 -20.96 6.25
CA TYR A 59 4.87 -19.62 5.85
C TYR A 59 3.49 -19.23 6.35
N SER A 60 2.92 -19.97 7.31
CA SER A 60 1.72 -19.52 8.02
C SER A 60 2.03 -18.34 8.94
N LEU A 61 1.11 -17.39 9.06
CA LEU A 61 1.25 -16.23 9.95
C LEU A 61 1.12 -16.66 11.41
N ARG A 62 1.92 -16.03 12.28
CA ARG A 62 1.76 -16.12 13.73
C ARG A 62 0.83 -15.00 14.24
N PRO A 63 0.27 -15.11 15.46
CA PRO A 63 -0.54 -14.04 16.06
C PRO A 63 0.16 -12.68 16.13
N SER A 64 1.48 -12.66 16.30
CA SER A 64 2.33 -11.47 16.24
C SER A 64 2.25 -10.74 14.90
N ALA A 65 2.22 -11.46 13.78
CA ALA A 65 2.05 -10.87 12.46
C ALA A 65 0.65 -10.28 12.27
N HIS A 66 -0.40 -10.94 12.76
CA HIS A 66 -1.75 -10.37 12.72
C HIS A 66 -1.85 -9.09 13.54
N ALA A 67 -1.26 -9.06 14.74
CA ALA A 67 -1.22 -7.86 15.57
C ALA A 67 -0.48 -6.71 14.86
N LEU A 68 0.67 -7.01 14.24
CA LEU A 68 1.44 -6.04 13.47
C LEU A 68 0.62 -5.47 12.30
N LEU A 69 -0.04 -6.33 11.51
CA LEU A 69 -0.83 -5.91 10.35
C LEU A 69 -2.04 -5.05 10.77
N GLU A 70 -2.74 -5.41 11.86
CA GLU A 70 -3.86 -4.61 12.36
C GLU A 70 -3.41 -3.26 12.91
N GLU A 71 -2.23 -3.19 13.55
CA GLU A 71 -1.68 -1.93 14.08
C GLU A 71 -1.14 -1.01 12.97
N SER A 72 -0.50 -1.58 11.94
CA SER A 72 0.01 -0.85 10.76
C SER A 72 -1.10 -0.38 9.81
N LYS A 73 -2.33 -0.87 9.97
CA LYS A 73 -3.45 -0.55 9.09
C LYS A 73 -3.74 0.96 9.09
N PRO A 74 -3.73 1.64 7.93
CA PRO A 74 -4.07 3.06 7.86
C PRO A 74 -5.48 3.33 8.40
N LYS A 75 -5.58 4.15 9.46
CA LYS A 75 -6.88 4.55 10.03
C LYS A 75 -7.61 5.57 9.17
N ARG A 76 -6.85 6.41 8.46
CA ARG A 76 -7.33 7.45 7.54
C ARG A 76 -6.30 7.62 6.43
N ALA A 77 -6.75 7.71 5.19
CA ALA A 77 -5.92 8.07 4.06
C ALA A 77 -6.32 9.47 3.58
N ILE A 78 -5.37 10.41 3.56
CA ILE A 78 -5.54 11.69 2.86
C ILE A 78 -4.94 11.50 1.48
N ILE A 79 -5.79 11.29 0.48
CA ILE A 79 -5.35 11.16 -0.91
C ILE A 79 -5.13 12.57 -1.45
N LEU A 80 -3.87 13.00 -1.50
CA LEU A 80 -3.48 14.26 -2.12
C LEU A 80 -3.58 14.13 -3.64
N ALA A 81 -4.79 14.23 -4.17
CA ALA A 81 -5.06 14.13 -5.59
C ALA A 81 -4.65 15.39 -6.37
N ALA A 82 -4.22 16.46 -5.69
CA ALA A 82 -3.85 17.75 -6.28
C ALA A 82 -2.53 18.24 -5.67
N GLY A 83 -1.43 18.15 -6.43
CA GLY A 83 -0.26 19.00 -6.17
C GLY A 83 -0.56 20.46 -6.55
N TYR A 84 0.22 21.40 -6.02
CA TYR A 84 0.20 22.85 -6.28
C TYR A 84 0.56 23.26 -7.74
N GLY A 85 0.20 22.45 -8.74
CA GLY A 85 0.53 22.66 -10.15
C GLY A 85 -0.59 23.29 -10.98
N ILE A 86 -0.65 22.95 -12.28
CA ILE A 86 -1.58 23.39 -13.35
C ILE A 86 -3.06 23.57 -12.97
N ARG A 87 -3.53 23.00 -11.84
CA ARG A 87 -4.88 23.21 -11.30
C ARG A 87 -5.08 24.58 -10.63
N MET A 88 -4.00 25.23 -10.22
CA MET A 88 -3.97 26.59 -9.67
C MET A 88 -3.85 27.67 -10.73
N VAL A 89 -3.42 27.32 -11.94
CA VAL A 89 -3.46 28.25 -13.07
C VAL A 89 -4.94 28.46 -13.41
N PRO A 90 -5.45 29.71 -13.39
CA PRO A 90 -6.81 29.96 -13.80
C PRO A 90 -6.96 29.54 -15.27
N ILE A 91 -7.73 28.48 -15.53
CA ILE A 91 -8.15 28.09 -16.89
C ILE A 91 -8.95 29.24 -17.54
N ASN A 92 -9.64 30.02 -16.70
CA ASN A 92 -10.35 31.24 -17.05
C ASN A 92 -10.46 32.12 -15.79
N THR A 93 -10.39 33.45 -15.94
CA THR A 93 -10.58 34.45 -14.87
C THR A 93 -11.94 35.15 -14.92
N GLU A 94 -12.66 35.04 -16.04
CA GLU A 94 -13.93 35.73 -16.30
C GLU A 94 -15.13 34.82 -16.08
N ILE A 95 -15.01 33.54 -16.45
CA ILE A 95 -16.11 32.57 -16.39
C ILE A 95 -15.84 31.54 -15.28
N PRO A 96 -16.78 31.36 -14.32
CA PRO A 96 -16.66 30.31 -13.30
C PRO A 96 -16.43 28.94 -13.93
N LYS A 97 -15.53 28.13 -13.36
CA LYS A 97 -15.18 26.78 -13.88
C LYS A 97 -16.41 25.90 -14.13
N GLY A 98 -17.45 26.04 -13.31
CA GLY A 98 -18.71 25.29 -13.45
C GLY A 98 -19.53 25.63 -14.69
N LEU A 99 -19.26 26.77 -15.35
CA LEU A 99 -19.91 27.20 -16.59
C LEU A 99 -18.99 27.09 -17.82
N LEU A 100 -17.76 26.60 -17.64
CA LEU A 100 -16.84 26.40 -18.75
C LEU A 100 -17.37 25.31 -19.67
N LYS A 101 -17.40 25.58 -20.97
CA LYS A 101 -17.78 24.60 -21.99
C LYS A 101 -16.54 23.86 -22.49
N VAL A 102 -16.56 22.53 -22.46
CA VAL A 102 -15.55 21.68 -23.10
C VAL A 102 -16.24 20.88 -24.18
N ARG A 103 -15.84 21.10 -25.44
CA ARG A 103 -16.46 20.47 -26.62
C ARG A 103 -17.97 20.72 -26.77
N GLY A 104 -18.46 21.85 -26.25
CA GLY A 104 -19.87 22.25 -26.34
C GLY A 104 -20.66 22.04 -25.06
N ASP A 105 -20.20 21.14 -24.17
CA ASP A 105 -20.90 20.77 -22.95
C ASP A 105 -20.32 21.48 -21.72
N ILE A 106 -21.19 21.81 -20.76
CA ILE A 106 -20.79 22.46 -19.51
C ILE A 106 -20.01 21.46 -18.63
N LEU A 107 -18.81 21.85 -18.18
CA LEU A 107 -17.85 21.00 -17.46
C LEU A 107 -18.43 20.38 -16.18
N ILE A 108 -19.33 21.08 -15.49
CA ILE A 108 -19.97 20.63 -14.25
C ILE A 108 -21.48 20.78 -14.37
N GLU A 109 -22.09 20.14 -15.36
CA GLU A 109 -23.53 19.89 -15.28
C GLU A 109 -23.77 18.63 -14.43
N ARG A 110 -24.55 18.78 -13.36
CA ARG A 110 -25.18 17.67 -12.63
C ARG A 110 -26.66 18.03 -12.43
N LEU A 111 -27.54 17.27 -13.06
CA LEU A 111 -28.93 17.08 -12.64
C LEU A 111 -29.06 15.66 -12.06
#